data_AF-A0A938X9I8-F1
#
_entry.id   AF-A0A938X9I8-F1
#
_cell.length_a   1.000
_cell.length_b   1.000
_cell.length_c   1.000
_cell.angle_alpha   90.00
_cell.angle_beta   90.00
_cell.angle_gamma   90.00
#
_symmetry.space_group_name_H-M   'P 1'
#
loop_
_entity.id
_entity.type
_entity.pdbx_description
1 polymer ?
#
loop_
_entity_poly.entity_id
_entity_poly.type
_entity_poly.pdbx_seq_one_letter_code
_entity_poly.pdbx_strand_id
1 'polypeptide(L)'
;MAEIKTGQTEEAVREEKTLEQLFGELEQVTAALEQENSLEESFRLYHRGMDMLKECSDRIDRVEKEIQVLDDKGDIHELQE
;
A
#
# COMPACT_ATOMS: atom_id res chain seq x y z
N MET A 1 -11.35 -38.11 -29.20
CA MET A 1 -11.10 -38.04 -27.75
C MET A 1 -10.30 -36.77 -27.53
N ALA A 2 -10.96 -35.72 -27.02
CA ALA A 2 -10.32 -34.42 -26.85
C ALA A 2 -9.43 -34.43 -25.60
N GLU A 3 -8.16 -34.10 -25.78
CA GLU A 3 -7.22 -33.85 -24.69
C GLU A 3 -7.53 -32.47 -24.09
N ILE A 4 -8.13 -32.45 -22.90
CA ILE A 4 -8.34 -31.22 -22.14
C ILE A 4 -7.04 -30.93 -21.40
N LYS A 5 -6.28 -29.97 -21.93
CA LYS A 5 -5.13 -29.34 -21.29
C LYS A 5 -5.67 -28.33 -20.26
N THR A 6 -5.83 -28.77 -19.01
CA THR A 6 -6.20 -27.88 -17.91
C THR A 6 -5.00 -27.02 -17.54
N GLY A 7 -4.90 -25.85 -18.19
CA GLY A 7 -4.13 -24.73 -17.65
C GLY A 7 -4.93 -24.15 -16.49
N GLN A 8 -4.41 -24.29 -15.27
CA GLN A 8 -4.90 -23.53 -14.12
C GLN A 8 -3.83 -22.49 -13.79
N THR A 9 -4.15 -21.29 -14.23
CA THR A 9 -3.73 -19.95 -13.77
C THR A 9 -2.99 -19.92 -12.44
N GLU A 10 -1.69 -19.64 -12.51
CA GLU A 10 -0.93 -18.98 -11.44
C GLU A 10 -1.39 -17.52 -11.36
N GLU A 11 -2.50 -17.26 -10.67
CA GLU A 11 -2.74 -15.94 -10.08
C GLU A 11 -1.85 -15.85 -8.84
N ALA A 12 -0.66 -15.28 -9.00
CA ALA A 12 0.11 -14.78 -7.88
C ALA A 12 -0.72 -13.66 -7.24
N VAL A 13 -1.53 -14.00 -6.23
CA VAL A 13 -2.05 -13.05 -5.26
C VAL A 13 -0.82 -12.49 -4.56
N ARG A 14 -0.29 -11.41 -5.11
CA ARG A 14 0.68 -10.58 -4.43
C ARG A 14 -0.09 -9.98 -3.26
N GLU A 15 0.14 -10.50 -2.06
CA GLU A 15 -0.41 -9.90 -0.84
C GLU A 15 -0.07 -8.41 -0.87
N GLU A 16 -1.09 -7.56 -1.08
CA GLU A 16 -0.90 -6.12 -0.95
C GLU A 16 -0.52 -5.88 0.51
N LYS A 17 0.62 -5.22 0.73
CA LYS A 17 1.10 -4.87 2.08
C LYS A 17 -0.02 -4.14 2.84
N THR A 18 -0.13 -4.23 4.15
CA THR A 18 -1.08 -3.40 4.89
C THR A 18 -0.55 -1.97 5.07
N LEU A 19 -1.41 -1.00 5.44
CA LEU A 19 -0.96 0.35 5.79
C LEU A 19 0.04 0.33 6.96
N GLU A 20 -0.17 -0.52 7.95
CA GLU A 20 0.76 -0.71 9.08
C GLU A 20 2.14 -1.18 8.61
N GLN A 21 2.18 -2.13 7.67
CA GLN A 21 3.44 -2.59 7.08
C GLN A 21 4.14 -1.48 6.29
N LEU A 22 3.39 -0.68 5.54
CA LEU A 22 3.95 0.46 4.81
C LEU A 22 4.53 1.52 5.74
N PHE A 23 3.83 1.86 6.84
CA PHE A 23 4.35 2.78 7.84
C PHE A 23 5.59 2.22 8.54
N GLY A 24 5.60 0.93 8.89
CA GLY A 24 6.78 0.29 9.49
C GLY A 24 8.00 0.28 8.56
N GLU A 25 7.79 0.16 7.25
CA GLU A 25 8.88 0.33 6.28
C GLU A 25 9.30 1.80 6.13
N LEU A 26 8.36 2.76 6.21
CA LEU A 26 8.65 4.18 6.11
C LEU A 26 9.48 4.68 7.29
N GLU A 27 9.20 4.15 8.48
CA GLU A 27 10.02 4.36 9.69
C GLU A 27 11.45 3.86 9.49
N GLN A 28 11.62 2.68 8.86
CA GLN A 28 12.96 2.16 8.54
C GLN A 28 13.70 3.06 7.53
N VAL A 29 13.01 3.54 6.50
CA VAL A 29 13.58 4.48 5.52
C VAL A 29 13.98 5.79 6.20
N THR A 30 13.15 6.29 7.11
CA THR A 30 13.42 7.51 7.88
C THR A 30 14.64 7.32 8.79
N ALA A 31 14.66 6.23 9.57
CA ALA A 31 15.80 5.90 10.42
C ALA A 31 17.10 5.71 9.63
N ALA A 32 17.01 5.14 8.42
CA ALA A 32 18.15 5.01 7.52
C ALA A 32 18.63 6.38 7.04
N LEU A 33 17.73 7.30 6.66
CA LEU A 33 18.07 8.67 6.25
C LEU A 33 18.74 9.51 7.35
N GLU A 34 18.44 9.22 8.62
CA GLU A 34 19.06 9.89 9.77
C GLU A 34 20.51 9.44 10.04
N GLN A 35 20.95 8.33 9.45
CA GLN A 35 22.34 7.87 9.54
C GLN A 35 23.24 8.59 8.52
N GLU A 36 24.56 8.47 8.70
CA GLU A 36 25.52 8.91 7.70
C GLU A 36 25.40 8.06 6.42
N ASN A 37 24.91 8.69 5.35
CA ASN A 37 24.78 8.09 4.03
C ASN A 37 25.56 8.91 3.00
N SER A 38 25.93 8.28 1.88
CA SER A 38 26.34 9.04 0.72
C SER A 38 25.16 9.85 0.17
N LEU A 39 25.44 10.96 -0.51
CA LEU A 39 24.41 11.78 -1.13
C LEU A 39 23.52 10.97 -2.10
N GLU A 40 24.12 10.07 -2.87
CA GLU A 40 23.40 9.19 -3.80
C GLU A 40 22.44 8.25 -3.05
N GLU A 41 22.90 7.66 -1.93
CA GLU A 41 22.05 6.79 -1.13
C GLU A 41 20.92 7.58 -0.44
N SER A 42 21.20 8.80 0.05
CA SER A 42 20.15 9.69 0.57
C SER A 42 19.09 10.00 -0.48
N PHE A 43 19.47 10.24 -1.74
CA PHE A 43 18.50 10.45 -2.82
C PHE A 43 17.65 9.21 -3.09
N ARG A 44 18.26 8.03 -3.11
CA ARG A 44 17.54 6.77 -3.29
C ARG A 44 16.54 6.51 -2.16
N LEU A 45 16.97 6.67 -0.91
CA LEU A 45 16.13 6.51 0.27
C LEU A 45 14.99 7.53 0.29
N TYR A 46 15.27 8.79 -0.05
CA TYR A 46 14.25 9.83 -0.14
C TYR A 46 13.19 9.52 -1.20
N HIS A 47 13.63 9.13 -2.41
CA HIS A 47 12.69 8.74 -3.48
C HIS A 47 11.82 7.56 -3.06
N ARG A 48 12.43 6.54 -2.43
CA ARG A 48 11.69 5.41 -1.89
C ARG A 48 10.66 5.85 -0.85
N GLY A 49 11.03 6.74 0.07
CA GLY A 49 10.09 7.31 1.04
C GLY A 49 8.92 8.03 0.38
N MET A 50 9.18 8.80 -0.69
CA MET A 50 8.13 9.49 -1.45
C MET A 50 7.18 8.53 -2.16
N ASP A 51 7.69 7.47 -2.78
CA ASP A 51 6.86 6.44 -3.42
C ASP A 51 5.94 5.76 -2.39
N MET A 52 6.47 5.48 -1.20
CA MET A 52 5.71 4.87 -0.12
C MET A 52 4.62 5.79 0.44
N LEU A 53 4.91 7.09 0.60
CA LEU A 53 3.92 8.08 0.99
C LEU A 53 2.77 8.16 -0.02
N LYS A 54 3.11 8.10 -1.32
CA LYS A 54 2.10 8.06 -2.38
C LYS A 54 1.24 6.80 -2.30
N GLU A 55 1.85 5.64 -2.09
CA GLU A 55 1.12 4.38 -1.91
C GLU A 55 0.15 4.46 -0.72
N CYS A 56 0.60 5.01 0.42
CA CYS A 56 -0.27 5.24 1.58
C CYS A 56 -1.45 6.15 1.24
N SER A 57 -1.21 7.27 0.54
CA SER A 57 -2.27 8.19 0.12
C SER A 57 -3.30 7.49 -0.76
N ASP A 58 -2.85 6.75 -1.78
CA ASP A 58 -3.74 6.06 -2.72
C ASP A 58 -4.64 5.02 -2.00
N ARG A 59 -4.12 4.40 -0.95
CA ARG A 59 -4.87 3.42 -0.12
C ARG A 59 -5.88 4.10 0.79
N ILE A 60 -5.51 5.21 1.42
CA ILE A 60 -6.44 6.00 2.26
C ILE A 60 -7.59 6.51 1.39
N ASP A 61 -7.29 7.11 0.24
CA ASP A 61 -8.29 7.58 -0.73
C ASP A 61 -9.26 6.46 -1.16
N ARG A 62 -8.77 5.23 -1.27
CA ARG A 62 -9.61 4.07 -1.60
C ARG A 62 -10.56 3.72 -0.46
N VAL A 63 -10.06 3.66 0.77
CA VAL A 63 -10.88 3.40 1.95
C VAL A 63 -11.93 4.50 2.14
N GLU A 64 -11.56 5.77 1.96
CA GLU A 64 -12.50 6.90 2.03
C GLU A 64 -13.64 6.78 1.00
N LYS A 65 -13.31 6.39 -0.25
CA LYS A 65 -14.33 6.16 -1.30
C LYS A 65 -15.23 4.96 -0.97
N GLU A 66 -14.67 3.89 -0.42
CA GLU A 66 -15.45 2.73 0.00
C GLU A 66 -16.42 3.08 1.13
N ILE A 67 -15.99 3.91 2.09
CA ILE A 67 -16.85 4.48 3.14
C ILE A 67 -17.96 5.35 2.53
N GLN A 68 -17.62 6.27 1.62
CA GLN A 68 -18.63 7.14 0.98
C GLN A 68 -19.69 6.35 0.20
N VAL A 69 -19.30 5.26 -0.47
CA VAL A 69 -20.24 4.37 -1.18
C VAL A 69 -21.16 3.62 -0.21
N LEU A 70 -20.69 3.30 1.00
CA LEU A 70 -21.53 2.70 2.06
C LEU A 70 -22.55 3.73 2.57
N ASP A 71 -22.12 4.97 2.79
CA ASP A 71 -23.00 6.07 3.20
C ASP A 71 -24.10 6.35 2.14
N ASP A 72 -23.74 6.39 0.85
CA ASP A 72 -24.67 6.62 -0.26
C ASP A 72 -25.69 5.46 -0.44
N LYS A 73 -25.36 4.26 0.03
CA LYS A 73 -26.24 3.09 0.02
C LYS A 73 -27.12 2.99 1.28
N GLY A 74 -26.98 3.93 2.21
CA GLY A 74 -27.83 4.07 3.40
C GLY A 74 -27.35 3.33 4.64
N ASP A 75 -26.10 2.84 4.67
CA ASP A 75 -25.51 2.21 5.85
C ASP A 75 -24.59 3.19 6.57
N ILE A 76 -25.03 3.66 7.73
CA ILE A 76 -24.31 4.55 8.64
C ILE A 76 -23.31 3.76 9.50
N HIS A 77 -22.02 4.11 9.45
CA HIS A 77 -21.09 3.78 10.53
C HIS A 77 -20.62 5.05 11.22
N GLU A 78 -21.05 5.18 12.47
CA GLU A 78 -20.63 6.23 13.39
C GLU A 78 -19.11 6.08 13.62
N LEU A 79 -18.30 6.93 12.99
CA LEU A 79 -16.93 7.15 13.43
C LEU A 79 -17.01 7.94 14.74
N GLN A 80 -17.25 7.23 15.84
CA GLN A 80 -17.16 7.82 17.18
C GLN A 80 -15.68 8.07 17.49
N GLU A 81 -15.34 9.35 17.71
CA GLU A 81 -14.05 9.80 18.27
C GLU A 81 -13.80 9.25 19.68
#